data_AF-A0A2P6JK36-F1
#
_entry.id   AF-A0A2P6JK36-F1
#
_cell.length_a   1.000
_cell.length_b   1.000
_cell.length_c   1.000
_cell.angle_alpha   90.00
_cell.angle_beta   90.00
_cell.angle_gamma   90.00
#
_symmetry.space_group_name_H-M   'P 1'
#
loop_
_entity.id
_entity.type
_entity.pdbx_description
1 polymer ?
#
loop_
_entity_poly.entity_id
_entity_poly.type
_entity_poly.pdbx_seq_one_letter_code
_entity_poly.pdbx_strand_id
1 'polypeptide(L)'
;MKERARHIFRLLESEVAANRLILPSLPEVALRVRTLTTMDSTTFAELEREIARDAGIAARVMKVANSSLLRRGVPIASLKQAVACLGMNLVRSLVTQLAVLQTMQSAGGNRERLRGFVAGGVHISALCHCLAEPFPHLDAELAALGGLLHDIGKLPLRELLQRQPELSSLERLQFELMLHPHVGAMLLRHWQMSDELVQMARWHESILRETGNPQPDYVDLVIAANLLHYGTQKGRYARYAGIDIPAVGKVANTGHRVNDQNGAQLRVELMQVLVSG
;
A
#
# COMPACT_ATOMS: atom_id res chain seq x y z
N MET A 1 4.88 -5.73 30.27
CA MET A 1 4.70 -5.53 28.80
C MET A 1 3.35 -6.06 28.30
N LYS A 2 3.01 -7.36 28.45
CA LYS A 2 1.74 -7.94 27.94
C LYS A 2 0.47 -7.22 28.41
N GLU A 3 0.42 -6.81 29.68
CA GLU A 3 -0.75 -6.14 30.25
C GLU A 3 -0.93 -4.71 29.74
N ARG A 4 0.17 -3.96 29.59
CA ARG A 4 0.18 -2.65 28.91
C ARG A 4 -0.21 -2.76 27.44
N ALA A 5 0.30 -3.78 26.71
CA ALA A 5 -0.09 -4.03 25.32
C ALA A 5 -1.60 -4.29 25.20
N ARG A 6 -2.17 -5.10 26.08
CA ARG A 6 -3.63 -5.34 26.16
C ARG A 6 -4.42 -4.08 26.51
N HIS A 7 -3.87 -3.22 27.37
CA HIS A 7 -4.48 -1.93 27.67
C HIS A 7 -4.51 -1.02 26.45
N ILE A 8 -3.38 -0.84 25.76
CA ILE A 8 -3.29 -0.04 24.51
C ILE A 8 -4.19 -0.63 23.43
N PHE A 9 -4.28 -1.96 23.31
CA PHE A 9 -5.17 -2.60 22.35
C PHE A 9 -6.66 -2.35 22.68
N ARG A 10 -7.07 -2.49 23.94
CA ARG A 10 -8.44 -2.15 24.37
C ARG A 10 -8.76 -0.67 24.19
N LEU A 11 -7.77 0.20 24.44
CA LEU A 11 -7.90 1.63 24.16
C LEU A 11 -8.12 1.83 22.66
N LEU A 12 -7.34 1.17 21.81
CA LEU A 12 -7.49 1.25 20.36
C LEU A 12 -8.86 0.75 19.89
N GLU A 13 -9.34 -0.39 20.40
CA GLU A 13 -10.68 -0.91 20.10
C GLU A 13 -11.77 0.07 20.54
N SER A 14 -11.66 0.63 21.75
CA SER A 14 -12.59 1.62 22.29
C SER A 14 -12.60 2.91 21.48
N GLU A 15 -11.43 3.41 21.09
CA GLU A 15 -11.28 4.62 20.28
C GLU A 15 -11.83 4.41 18.86
N VAL A 16 -11.63 3.24 18.25
CA VAL A 16 -12.26 2.93 16.95
C VAL A 16 -13.77 2.75 17.10
N ALA A 17 -14.24 2.01 18.10
CA ALA A 17 -15.67 1.80 18.34
C ALA A 17 -16.41 3.11 18.61
N ALA A 18 -15.75 4.06 19.28
CA ALA A 18 -16.29 5.37 19.53
C ALA A 18 -16.05 6.38 18.40
N ASN A 19 -15.47 5.96 17.26
CA ASN A 19 -15.09 6.81 16.14
C ASN A 19 -14.18 8.01 16.55
N ARG A 20 -13.41 7.84 17.62
CA ARG A 20 -12.49 8.85 18.19
C ARG A 20 -11.04 8.63 17.76
N LEU A 21 -10.69 7.40 17.38
CA LEU A 21 -9.52 7.18 16.57
C LEU A 21 -9.82 7.91 15.26
N ILE A 22 -9.09 8.99 14.99
CA ILE A 22 -9.24 9.74 13.74
C ILE A 22 -8.70 8.82 12.64
N LEU A 23 -9.53 7.86 12.22
CA LEU A 23 -9.33 7.10 11.02
C LEU A 23 -9.50 8.12 9.90
N PRO A 24 -8.44 8.41 9.13
CA PRO A 24 -8.53 9.40 8.08
C PRO A 24 -9.70 9.04 7.15
N SER A 25 -10.62 9.98 6.93
CA SER A 25 -11.71 9.75 5.99
C SER A 25 -11.15 9.79 4.57
N LEU A 26 -11.40 8.73 3.80
CA LEU A 26 -10.99 8.67 2.41
C LEU A 26 -11.69 9.83 1.63
N PRO A 27 -10.97 10.62 0.82
CA PRO A 27 -11.56 11.68 0.00
C PRO A 27 -12.71 11.14 -0.85
N GLU A 28 -13.74 11.95 -1.06
CA GLU A 28 -14.94 11.54 -1.78
C GLU A 28 -14.63 11.05 -3.21
N VAL A 29 -13.62 11.64 -3.86
CA VAL A 29 -13.10 11.20 -5.16
C VAL A 29 -12.53 9.78 -5.12
N ALA A 30 -11.86 9.40 -4.02
CA ALA A 30 -11.33 8.06 -3.81
C ALA A 30 -12.43 7.02 -3.69
N LEU A 31 -13.48 7.33 -2.90
CA LEU A 31 -14.63 6.48 -2.69
C LEU A 31 -15.43 6.30 -3.98
N ARG A 32 -15.60 7.37 -4.75
CA ARG A 32 -16.30 7.34 -6.04
C ARG A 32 -15.52 6.56 -7.09
N VAL A 33 -14.22 6.80 -7.23
CA VAL A 33 -13.38 6.03 -8.15
C VAL A 33 -13.39 4.55 -7.77
N ARG A 34 -13.28 4.20 -6.48
CA ARG A 34 -13.44 2.82 -5.99
C ARG A 34 -14.79 2.20 -6.38
N THR A 35 -15.87 2.96 -6.23
CA THR A 35 -17.22 2.46 -6.61
C THR A 35 -17.28 2.14 -8.10
N LEU A 36 -16.55 2.90 -8.93
CA LEU A 36 -16.38 2.66 -10.36
C LEU A 36 -15.33 1.60 -10.68
N THR A 37 -14.44 1.25 -9.74
CA THR A 37 -13.47 0.16 -9.92
C THR A 37 -14.06 -1.22 -9.63
N THR A 38 -15.15 -1.27 -8.86
CA THR A 38 -15.84 -2.52 -8.46
C THR A 38 -16.96 -2.92 -9.42
N MET A 39 -17.25 -2.08 -10.43
CA MET A 39 -18.22 -2.38 -11.49
C MET A 39 -17.48 -2.78 -12.76
N ASP A 40 -17.65 -4.02 -13.21
CA ASP A 40 -17.08 -4.53 -14.47
C ASP A 40 -17.59 -3.76 -15.71
N SER A 41 -18.69 -3.03 -15.57
CA SER A 41 -19.31 -2.22 -16.63
C SER A 41 -18.77 -0.79 -16.75
N THR A 42 -17.80 -0.38 -15.93
CA THR A 42 -17.33 1.02 -15.95
C THR A 42 -16.59 1.36 -17.23
N THR A 43 -17.05 2.43 -17.88
CA THR A 43 -16.49 2.94 -19.12
C THR A 43 -15.32 3.90 -18.88
N PHE A 44 -14.46 4.05 -19.90
CA PHE A 44 -13.37 5.03 -19.90
C PHE A 44 -13.85 6.47 -19.62
N ALA A 45 -15.02 6.83 -20.14
CA ALA A 45 -15.59 8.16 -20.00
C ALA A 45 -16.08 8.45 -18.58
N GLU A 46 -16.60 7.44 -17.87
CA GLU A 46 -17.02 7.57 -16.48
C GLU A 46 -15.82 7.75 -15.56
N LEU A 47 -14.77 6.95 -15.74
CA LEU A 47 -13.54 7.09 -14.96
C LEU A 47 -12.86 8.44 -15.21
N GLU A 48 -12.77 8.88 -16.47
CA GLU A 48 -12.25 10.21 -16.83
C GLU A 48 -13.01 11.33 -16.10
N ARG A 49 -14.35 11.30 -16.16
CA ARG A 49 -15.19 12.35 -15.56
C ARG A 49 -14.97 12.47 -14.06
N GLU A 50 -14.75 11.35 -13.39
CA GLU A 50 -14.59 11.31 -11.94
C GLU A 50 -13.19 11.72 -11.50
N ILE A 51 -12.15 11.33 -12.24
CA ILE A 51 -10.80 11.83 -12.03
C ILE A 51 -10.72 13.34 -12.29
N ALA A 52 -11.42 13.83 -13.32
CA ALA A 52 -11.44 15.26 -13.66
C ALA A 52 -12.05 16.17 -12.57
N ARG A 53 -12.76 15.60 -11.58
CA ARG A 53 -13.28 16.36 -10.43
C ARG A 53 -12.17 16.78 -9.46
N ASP A 54 -11.01 16.14 -9.49
CA ASP A 54 -9.84 16.48 -8.67
C ASP A 54 -8.65 16.83 -9.56
N ALA A 55 -8.36 18.13 -9.66
CA ALA A 55 -7.27 18.64 -10.49
C ALA A 55 -5.89 18.10 -10.07
N GLY A 56 -5.69 17.78 -8.79
CA GLY A 56 -4.45 17.21 -8.28
C GLY A 56 -4.25 15.76 -8.72
N ILE A 57 -5.30 14.94 -8.63
CA ILE A 57 -5.28 13.57 -9.14
C ILE A 57 -5.13 13.56 -10.66
N ALA A 58 -5.92 14.37 -11.39
CA ALA A 58 -5.84 14.47 -12.84
C ALA A 58 -4.44 14.88 -13.32
N ALA A 59 -3.81 15.89 -12.68
CA ALA A 59 -2.45 16.30 -12.99
C ALA A 59 -1.42 15.18 -12.77
N ARG A 60 -1.56 14.41 -11.67
CA ARG A 60 -0.65 13.29 -11.37
C ARG A 60 -0.83 12.11 -12.34
N VAL A 61 -2.05 11.79 -12.74
CA VAL A 61 -2.33 10.78 -13.79
C VAL A 61 -1.69 11.22 -15.11
N MET A 62 -1.86 12.49 -15.50
CA MET A 62 -1.23 13.05 -16.70
C MET A 62 0.29 13.02 -16.64
N LYS A 63 0.87 13.28 -15.47
CA LYS A 63 2.32 13.24 -15.24
C LYS A 63 2.88 11.82 -15.39
N VAL A 64 2.16 10.81 -14.88
CA VAL A 64 2.52 9.40 -15.07
C VAL A 64 2.41 8.99 -16.54
N ALA A 65 1.32 9.35 -17.21
CA ALA A 65 1.12 9.05 -18.63
C ALA A 65 2.24 9.65 -19.51
N ASN A 66 2.79 10.79 -19.11
CA ASN A 66 3.90 11.46 -19.80
C ASN A 66 5.30 11.10 -19.28
N SER A 67 5.42 10.17 -18.33
CA SER A 67 6.72 9.72 -17.81
C SER A 67 7.58 9.09 -18.90
N SER A 68 8.90 9.21 -18.78
CA SER A 68 9.88 8.65 -19.73
C SER A 68 9.71 7.14 -19.94
N LEU A 69 9.12 6.47 -18.96
CA LEU A 69 8.81 5.05 -18.97
C LEU A 69 7.74 4.66 -20.01
N LEU A 70 6.70 5.49 -20.10
CA LEU A 70 5.48 5.18 -20.85
C LEU A 70 5.39 5.98 -22.15
N ARG A 71 6.03 7.16 -22.19
CA ARG A 71 5.98 8.06 -23.33
C ARG A 71 6.89 7.58 -24.46
N ARG A 72 6.31 7.09 -25.56
CA ARG A 72 7.01 6.69 -26.79
C ARG A 72 6.74 7.62 -27.98
N GLY A 73 6.65 8.92 -27.74
CA GLY A 73 6.38 9.90 -28.81
C GLY A 73 5.80 11.21 -28.32
N VAL A 74 4.68 11.62 -28.94
CA VAL A 74 4.01 12.91 -28.71
C VAL A 74 3.48 13.00 -27.27
N PRO A 75 3.59 14.15 -26.60
CA PRO A 75 3.02 14.37 -25.27
C PRO A 75 1.52 14.09 -25.22
N ILE A 76 1.09 13.35 -24.20
CA ILE A 76 -0.32 13.14 -23.89
C ILE A 76 -0.89 14.44 -23.34
N ALA A 77 -1.92 14.99 -24.00
CA ALA A 77 -2.46 16.32 -23.72
C ALA A 77 -3.86 16.30 -23.10
N SER A 78 -4.52 15.14 -23.02
CA SER A 78 -5.82 15.00 -22.37
C SER A 78 -5.90 13.80 -21.45
N LEU A 79 -6.76 13.89 -20.44
CA LEU A 79 -7.01 12.80 -19.51
C LEU A 79 -7.57 11.57 -20.21
N LYS A 80 -8.47 11.76 -21.20
CA LYS A 80 -8.94 10.69 -22.08
C LYS A 80 -7.79 9.92 -22.75
N GLN A 81 -6.79 10.62 -23.30
CA GLN A 81 -5.61 10.00 -23.89
C GLN A 81 -4.77 9.27 -22.84
N ALA A 82 -4.63 9.83 -21.64
CA ALA A 82 -3.93 9.18 -20.54
C ALA A 82 -4.60 7.88 -20.12
N VAL A 83 -5.92 7.86 -19.93
CA VAL A 83 -6.63 6.62 -19.54
C VAL A 83 -6.59 5.57 -20.65
N ALA A 84 -6.70 5.99 -21.92
CA ALA A 84 -6.56 5.07 -23.05
C ALA A 84 -5.15 4.47 -23.17
N CYS A 85 -4.10 5.26 -22.91
CA CYS A 85 -2.71 4.81 -22.99
C CYS A 85 -2.31 3.91 -21.82
N LEU A 86 -2.73 4.26 -20.60
CA LEU A 86 -2.39 3.54 -19.37
C LEU A 86 -3.23 2.27 -19.19
N GLY A 87 -4.43 2.25 -19.77
CA GLY A 87 -5.41 1.20 -19.53
C GLY A 87 -6.16 1.41 -18.22
N MET A 88 -7.35 0.80 -18.16
CA MET A 88 -8.31 0.97 -17.07
C MET A 88 -7.74 0.54 -15.71
N ASN A 89 -7.13 -0.63 -15.63
CA ASN A 89 -6.68 -1.22 -14.36
C ASN A 89 -5.56 -0.40 -13.70
N LEU A 90 -4.58 0.07 -14.48
CA LEU A 90 -3.50 0.92 -13.98
C LEU A 90 -4.06 2.26 -13.49
N VAL A 91 -4.93 2.93 -14.25
CA VAL A 91 -5.51 4.21 -13.78
C VAL A 91 -6.32 4.04 -12.51
N ARG A 92 -7.14 2.99 -12.42
CA ARG A 92 -7.91 2.63 -11.21
C ARG A 92 -7.00 2.50 -9.98
N SER A 93 -5.93 1.73 -10.13
CA SER A 93 -4.90 1.54 -9.11
C SER A 93 -4.27 2.87 -8.71
N LEU A 94 -3.75 3.63 -9.69
CA LEU A 94 -3.07 4.92 -9.46
C LEU A 94 -3.98 5.92 -8.74
N VAL A 95 -5.23 6.07 -9.16
CA VAL A 95 -6.15 7.04 -8.56
C VAL A 95 -6.49 6.65 -7.12
N THR A 96 -6.72 5.36 -6.87
CA THR A 96 -6.97 4.84 -5.51
C THR A 96 -5.76 5.12 -4.60
N GLN A 97 -4.56 4.81 -5.09
CA GLN A 97 -3.31 5.06 -4.38
C GLN A 97 -3.10 6.56 -4.12
N LEU A 98 -3.30 7.41 -5.13
CA LEU A 98 -3.17 8.87 -5.01
C LEU A 98 -4.11 9.46 -3.97
N ALA A 99 -5.35 8.99 -3.93
CA ALA A 99 -6.34 9.52 -3.03
C ALA A 99 -6.10 9.06 -1.58
N VAL A 100 -5.64 7.82 -1.37
CA VAL A 100 -5.11 7.38 -0.06
C VAL A 100 -3.94 8.28 0.34
N LEU A 101 -2.96 8.49 -0.54
CA LEU A 101 -1.80 9.34 -0.25
C LEU A 101 -2.18 10.78 0.10
N GLN A 102 -3.15 11.37 -0.59
CA GLN A 102 -3.70 12.69 -0.24
C GLN A 102 -4.29 12.68 1.17
N THR A 103 -5.04 11.64 1.53
CA THR A 103 -5.59 11.48 2.87
C THR A 103 -4.49 11.46 3.94
N MET A 104 -3.42 10.73 3.67
CA MET A 104 -2.27 10.62 4.56
C MET A 104 -1.54 11.96 4.72
N GLN A 105 -1.47 12.76 3.66
CA GLN A 105 -0.85 14.09 3.65
C GLN A 105 -1.67 15.16 4.38
N SER A 106 -2.99 15.03 4.40
CA SER A 106 -3.88 15.94 5.11
C SER A 106 -4.00 15.64 6.61
N ALA A 107 -3.54 14.47 7.08
CA ALA A 107 -3.67 14.04 8.47
C ALA A 107 -2.77 14.79 9.48
N GLY A 108 -2.03 15.81 9.06
CA GLY A 108 -1.11 16.57 9.91
C GLY A 108 0.19 15.82 10.26
N GLY A 109 1.11 16.50 10.95
CA GLY A 109 2.38 15.90 11.42
C GLY A 109 3.63 16.27 10.61
N ASN A 110 4.75 15.59 10.91
CA ASN A 110 6.05 15.87 10.30
C ASN A 110 6.07 15.42 8.82
N ARG A 111 6.09 16.40 7.91
CA ARG A 111 6.06 16.21 6.44
C ARG A 111 7.21 15.35 5.91
N GLU A 112 8.39 15.42 6.50
CA GLU A 112 9.56 14.63 6.09
C GLU A 112 9.38 13.15 6.44
N ARG A 113 8.91 12.86 7.66
CA ARG A 113 8.59 11.48 8.07
C ARG A 113 7.51 10.85 7.21
N LEU A 114 6.50 11.64 6.83
CA LEU A 114 5.47 11.18 5.91
C LEU A 114 6.02 10.91 4.51
N ARG A 115 6.89 11.77 3.98
CA ARG A 115 7.57 11.53 2.69
C ARG A 115 8.37 10.22 2.71
N GLY A 116 9.13 9.96 3.78
CA GLY A 116 9.86 8.70 3.94
C GLY A 116 8.93 7.48 4.02
N PHE A 117 7.82 7.58 4.76
CA PHE A 117 6.81 6.52 4.84
C PHE A 117 6.20 6.21 3.46
N VAL A 118 5.81 7.25 2.73
CA VAL A 118 5.23 7.12 1.39
C VAL A 118 6.25 6.54 0.41
N ALA A 119 7.51 7.00 0.44
CA ALA A 119 8.56 6.48 -0.43
C ALA A 119 8.81 4.98 -0.20
N GLY A 120 8.80 4.52 1.06
CA GLY A 120 8.89 3.10 1.40
C GLY A 120 7.69 2.31 0.85
N GLY A 121 6.47 2.78 1.09
CA GLY A 121 5.24 2.12 0.59
C GLY A 121 5.20 2.03 -0.95
N VAL A 122 5.68 3.06 -1.64
CA VAL A 122 5.84 3.05 -3.11
C VAL A 122 6.79 1.95 -3.57
N HIS A 123 7.92 1.78 -2.88
CA HIS A 123 8.89 0.75 -3.24
C HIS A 123 8.30 -0.66 -3.03
N ILE A 124 7.61 -0.88 -1.92
CA ILE A 124 6.93 -2.16 -1.66
C ILE A 124 5.82 -2.43 -2.69
N SER A 125 5.06 -1.41 -3.07
CA SER A 125 4.04 -1.47 -4.13
C SER A 125 4.63 -1.92 -5.47
N ALA A 126 5.75 -1.34 -5.88
CA ALA A 126 6.46 -1.73 -7.10
C ALA A 126 6.94 -3.19 -7.05
N LEU A 127 7.54 -3.61 -5.94
CA LEU A 127 7.95 -5.01 -5.75
C LEU A 127 6.76 -5.96 -5.80
N CYS A 128 5.65 -5.67 -5.12
CA CYS A 128 4.47 -6.53 -5.11
C CYS A 128 3.89 -6.71 -6.53
N HIS A 129 3.95 -5.68 -7.37
CA HIS A 129 3.54 -5.79 -8.76
C HIS A 129 4.42 -6.79 -9.52
N CYS A 130 5.74 -6.58 -9.53
CA CYS A 130 6.67 -7.44 -10.25
C CYS A 130 6.64 -8.88 -9.72
N LEU A 131 6.44 -9.06 -8.42
CA LEU A 131 6.30 -10.37 -7.80
C LEU A 131 4.98 -11.07 -8.19
N ALA A 132 3.93 -10.33 -8.57
CA ALA A 132 2.66 -10.89 -9.01
C ALA A 132 2.65 -11.30 -10.48
N GLU A 133 3.42 -10.63 -11.35
CA GLU A 133 3.40 -10.85 -12.81
C GLU A 133 3.56 -12.32 -13.25
N PRO A 134 4.40 -13.16 -12.62
CA PRO A 134 4.54 -14.56 -13.00
C PRO A 134 3.35 -15.45 -12.62
N PHE A 135 2.36 -14.92 -11.88
CA PHE A 135 1.26 -15.68 -11.29
C PHE A 135 -0.09 -15.23 -11.88
N PRO A 136 -0.64 -15.97 -12.86
CA PRO A 136 -1.88 -15.59 -13.55
C PRO A 136 -3.12 -15.47 -12.64
N HIS A 137 -3.09 -16.11 -11.48
CA HIS A 137 -4.17 -16.04 -10.49
C HIS A 137 -4.12 -14.79 -9.60
N LEU A 138 -3.08 -13.96 -9.73
CA LEU A 138 -2.91 -12.72 -8.96
C LEU A 138 -3.01 -11.50 -9.89
N ASP A 139 -3.83 -10.54 -9.49
CA ASP A 139 -3.88 -9.22 -10.13
C ASP A 139 -2.69 -8.39 -9.62
N ALA A 140 -1.77 -8.07 -10.52
CA ALA A 140 -0.56 -7.33 -10.19
C ALA A 140 -0.83 -5.88 -9.75
N GLU A 141 -1.93 -5.25 -10.19
CA GLU A 141 -2.34 -3.92 -9.71
C GLU A 141 -2.95 -3.99 -8.30
N LEU A 142 -3.72 -5.04 -8.00
CA LEU A 142 -4.22 -5.27 -6.64
C LEU A 142 -3.07 -5.55 -5.67
N ALA A 143 -2.09 -6.36 -6.08
CA ALA A 143 -0.87 -6.60 -5.31
C ALA A 143 -0.08 -5.29 -5.07
N ALA A 144 0.06 -4.45 -6.10
CA ALA A 144 0.70 -3.15 -5.98
C ALA A 144 -0.02 -2.24 -4.98
N LEU A 145 -1.35 -2.16 -5.05
CA LEU A 145 -2.15 -1.37 -4.12
C LEU A 145 -2.00 -1.88 -2.69
N GLY A 146 -2.03 -3.20 -2.49
CA GLY A 146 -1.80 -3.82 -1.20
C GLY A 146 -0.41 -3.53 -0.63
N GLY A 147 0.63 -3.58 -1.47
CA GLY A 147 1.98 -3.19 -1.09
C GLY A 147 2.09 -1.72 -0.63
N LEU A 148 1.34 -0.80 -1.24
CA LEU A 148 1.29 0.59 -0.78
C LEU A 148 0.57 0.74 0.58
N LEU A 149 -0.50 -0.03 0.78
CA LEU A 149 -1.41 0.11 1.91
C LEU A 149 -1.06 -0.76 3.13
N HIS A 150 -0.15 -1.73 3.00
CA HIS A 150 0.08 -2.74 4.04
C HIS A 150 0.40 -2.14 5.42
N ASP A 151 1.12 -1.02 5.42
CA ASP A 151 1.61 -0.32 6.62
C ASP A 151 0.70 0.85 7.05
N ILE A 152 -0.45 1.06 6.40
CA ILE A 152 -1.31 2.25 6.59
C ILE A 152 -1.74 2.47 8.05
N GLY A 153 -1.87 1.38 8.81
CA GLY A 153 -2.22 1.41 10.23
C GLY A 153 -1.20 2.14 11.11
N LYS A 154 0.05 2.31 10.67
CA LYS A 154 1.09 3.05 11.41
C LYS A 154 0.73 4.52 11.59
N LEU A 155 0.01 5.13 10.65
CA LEU A 155 -0.31 6.56 10.70
C LEU A 155 -1.21 6.94 11.89
N PRO A 156 -2.46 6.44 12.00
CA PRO A 156 -3.31 6.77 13.13
C PRO A 156 -2.76 6.21 14.45
N LEU A 157 -2.03 5.08 14.40
CA LEU A 157 -1.43 4.49 15.60
C LEU A 157 -0.31 5.37 16.17
N ARG A 158 0.54 5.97 15.32
CA ARG A 158 1.59 6.90 15.77
C ARG A 158 1.02 8.11 16.49
N GLU A 159 -0.06 8.67 15.97
CA GLU A 159 -0.76 9.79 16.59
C GLU A 159 -1.32 9.39 17.98
N LEU A 160 -1.99 8.24 18.06
CA LEU A 160 -2.51 7.71 19.32
C LEU A 160 -1.38 7.51 20.35
N LEU A 161 -0.31 6.82 19.96
CA LEU A 161 0.84 6.53 20.83
C LEU A 161 1.57 7.81 21.25
N GLN A 162 1.57 8.85 20.41
CA GLN A 162 2.19 10.13 20.75
C GLN A 162 1.48 10.86 21.89
N ARG A 163 0.15 10.71 21.98
CA ARG A 163 -0.69 11.29 23.03
C ARG A 163 -0.58 10.59 24.39
N GLN A 164 0.18 9.50 24.48
CA GLN A 164 0.43 8.76 25.72
C GLN A 164 1.80 9.15 26.32
N PRO A 165 1.87 10.16 27.21
CA PRO A 165 3.14 10.70 27.72
C PRO A 165 3.93 9.68 28.56
N GLU A 166 3.27 8.68 29.12
CA GLU A 166 3.84 7.63 29.95
C GLU A 166 4.61 6.56 29.15
N LEU A 167 4.43 6.52 27.83
CA LEU A 167 5.11 5.56 26.96
C LEU A 167 6.50 6.08 26.54
N SER A 168 7.52 5.29 26.85
CA SER A 168 8.87 5.51 26.33
C SER A 168 8.92 5.37 24.80
N SER A 169 9.95 5.95 24.17
CA SER A 169 10.18 5.82 22.72
C SER A 169 10.27 4.37 22.26
N LEU A 170 10.85 3.49 23.10
CA LEU A 170 10.96 2.07 22.80
C LEU A 170 9.60 1.36 22.87
N GLU A 171 8.78 1.65 23.89
CA GLU A 171 7.43 1.09 24.00
C GLU A 171 6.54 1.53 22.84
N ARG A 172 6.64 2.80 22.42
CA ARG A 172 5.91 3.30 21.24
C ARG A 172 6.27 2.51 19.98
N LEU A 173 7.56 2.28 19.74
CA LEU A 173 8.02 1.48 18.60
C LEU A 173 7.52 0.02 18.68
N GLN A 174 7.59 -0.59 19.86
CA GLN A 174 7.13 -1.97 20.07
C GLN A 174 5.62 -2.10 19.82
N PHE A 175 4.81 -1.20 20.37
CA PHE A 175 3.36 -1.20 20.13
C PHE A 175 3.02 -0.88 18.69
N GLU A 176 3.74 0.03 18.04
CA GLU A 176 3.58 0.28 16.60
C GLU A 176 3.76 -1.01 15.80
N LEU A 177 4.89 -1.71 15.99
CA LEU A 177 5.18 -2.97 15.29
C LEU A 177 4.16 -4.06 15.56
N MET A 178 3.64 -4.16 16.79
CA MET A 178 2.66 -5.19 17.15
C MET A 178 1.25 -4.88 16.64
N LEU A 179 0.84 -3.61 16.66
CA LEU A 179 -0.57 -3.24 16.50
C LEU A 179 -0.89 -2.70 15.11
N HIS A 180 0.05 -2.13 14.37
CA HIS A 180 -0.23 -1.56 13.05
C HIS A 180 -0.93 -2.51 12.06
N PRO A 181 -0.70 -3.86 12.04
CA PRO A 181 -1.43 -4.73 11.13
C PRO A 181 -2.91 -4.83 11.51
N HIS A 182 -3.24 -4.76 12.80
CA HIS A 182 -4.61 -4.73 13.31
C HIS A 182 -5.29 -3.43 12.90
N VAL A 183 -4.63 -2.30 13.15
CA VAL A 183 -5.14 -0.96 12.84
C VAL A 183 -5.35 -0.77 11.34
N GLY A 184 -4.39 -1.24 10.54
CA GLY A 184 -4.47 -1.19 9.08
C GLY A 184 -5.67 -1.97 8.56
N ALA A 185 -5.85 -3.21 9.02
CA ALA A 185 -7.01 -4.02 8.64
C ALA A 185 -8.34 -3.36 9.04
N MET A 186 -8.42 -2.76 10.22
CA MET A 186 -9.61 -2.02 10.68
C MET A 186 -9.90 -0.80 9.79
N LEU A 187 -8.86 -0.01 9.45
CA LEU A 187 -8.98 1.15 8.58
C LEU A 187 -9.45 0.75 7.17
N LEU A 188 -8.84 -0.29 6.59
CA LEU A 188 -9.22 -0.76 5.25
C LEU A 188 -10.65 -1.33 5.21
N ARG A 189 -11.09 -2.02 6.26
CA ARG A 189 -12.50 -2.45 6.40
C ARG A 189 -13.45 -1.26 6.52
N HIS A 190 -13.09 -0.26 7.32
CA HIS A 190 -13.87 0.97 7.45
C HIS A 190 -14.00 1.69 6.10
N TRP A 191 -12.93 1.69 5.30
CA TRP A 191 -12.94 2.18 3.92
C TRP A 191 -13.58 1.22 2.91
N GLN A 192 -14.18 0.11 3.35
CA GLN A 192 -14.83 -0.89 2.49
C GLN A 192 -13.92 -1.39 1.36
N MET A 193 -12.64 -1.59 1.65
CA MET A 193 -11.68 -2.20 0.72
C MET A 193 -11.92 -3.72 0.65
N SER A 194 -11.41 -4.34 -0.42
CA SER A 194 -11.56 -5.79 -0.64
C SER A 194 -10.91 -6.62 0.47
N ASP A 195 -11.35 -7.87 0.66
CA ASP A 195 -10.79 -8.72 1.71
C ASP A 195 -9.29 -8.97 1.46
N GLU A 196 -8.85 -9.10 0.21
CA GLU A 196 -7.44 -9.25 -0.15
C GLU A 196 -6.57 -8.12 0.43
N LEU A 197 -7.01 -6.85 0.29
CA LEU A 197 -6.31 -5.69 0.85
C LEU A 197 -6.31 -5.70 2.37
N VAL A 198 -7.43 -6.08 2.98
CA VAL A 198 -7.56 -6.23 4.42
C VAL A 198 -6.60 -7.31 4.95
N GLN A 199 -6.52 -8.46 4.29
CA GLN A 199 -5.65 -9.58 4.67
C GLN A 199 -4.18 -9.24 4.49
N MET A 200 -3.81 -8.53 3.42
CA MET A 200 -2.46 -8.01 3.22
C MET A 200 -2.04 -7.11 4.38
N ALA A 201 -2.85 -6.12 4.76
CA ALA A 201 -2.54 -5.28 5.92
C ALA A 201 -2.52 -6.09 7.23
N ARG A 202 -3.42 -7.06 7.39
CA ARG A 202 -3.56 -7.86 8.61
C ARG A 202 -2.38 -8.77 8.88
N TRP A 203 -1.86 -9.42 7.84
CA TRP A 203 -1.00 -10.60 7.98
C TRP A 203 0.42 -10.43 7.45
N HIS A 204 0.77 -9.29 6.84
CA HIS A 204 2.12 -9.10 6.27
C HIS A 204 3.29 -9.17 7.27
N GLU A 205 3.03 -9.09 8.58
CA GLU A 205 4.05 -9.30 9.63
C GLU A 205 4.15 -10.76 10.11
N SER A 206 3.28 -11.64 9.61
CA SER A 206 3.31 -13.07 9.92
C SER A 206 4.32 -13.77 9.00
N ILE A 207 5.60 -13.46 9.21
CA ILE A 207 6.69 -13.84 8.30
C ILE A 207 6.77 -15.34 8.06
N LEU A 208 6.52 -16.15 9.10
CA LEU A 208 6.54 -17.63 9.02
C LEU A 208 5.13 -18.22 8.78
N ARG A 209 4.21 -17.46 8.16
CA ARG A 209 2.86 -17.94 7.86
C ARG A 209 2.92 -19.09 6.86
N GLU A 210 2.25 -20.19 7.21
CA GLU A 210 1.99 -21.30 6.31
C GLU A 210 0.49 -21.40 6.03
N THR A 211 0.14 -21.61 4.77
CA THR A 211 -1.26 -21.73 4.33
C THR A 211 -1.59 -23.12 3.79
N GLY A 212 -0.61 -24.03 3.73
CA GLY A 212 -0.75 -25.34 3.07
C GLY A 212 -0.86 -25.27 1.54
N ASN A 213 -0.98 -24.07 0.95
CA ASN A 213 -1.02 -23.88 -0.50
C ASN A 213 0.41 -23.62 -1.04
N PRO A 214 0.89 -24.41 -2.02
CA PRO A 214 2.21 -24.20 -2.64
C PRO A 214 2.28 -22.94 -3.51
N GLN A 215 1.15 -22.46 -4.03
CA GLN A 215 1.09 -21.20 -4.78
C GLN A 215 1.10 -20.00 -3.81
N PRO A 216 1.79 -18.90 -4.14
CA PRO A 216 1.74 -17.69 -3.33
C PRO A 216 0.37 -17.02 -3.44
N ASP A 217 -0.06 -16.41 -2.34
CA ASP A 217 -1.16 -15.45 -2.31
C ASP A 217 -0.65 -14.00 -2.17
N TYR A 218 -1.56 -13.03 -2.15
CA TYR A 218 -1.20 -11.62 -2.01
C TYR A 218 -0.44 -11.28 -0.72
N VAL A 219 -0.70 -11.99 0.39
CA VAL A 219 0.01 -11.75 1.65
C VAL A 219 1.46 -12.23 1.53
N ASP A 220 1.68 -13.36 0.84
CA ASP A 220 3.03 -13.87 0.54
C ASP A 220 3.83 -12.85 -0.29
N LEU A 221 3.20 -12.20 -1.27
CA LEU A 221 3.86 -11.15 -2.06
C LEU A 221 4.32 -9.97 -1.20
N VAL A 222 3.45 -9.48 -0.30
CA VAL A 222 3.80 -8.34 0.58
C VAL A 222 4.90 -8.72 1.57
N ILE A 223 4.88 -9.95 2.12
CA ILE A 223 5.96 -10.46 2.99
C ILE A 223 7.28 -10.49 2.22
N ALA A 224 7.30 -11.09 1.03
CA ALA A 224 8.49 -11.19 0.20
C ALA A 224 9.03 -9.80 -0.20
N ALA A 225 8.15 -8.89 -0.64
CA ALA A 225 8.51 -7.52 -0.98
C ALA A 225 9.13 -6.76 0.22
N ASN A 226 8.57 -6.92 1.41
CA ASN A 226 9.10 -6.33 2.64
C ASN A 226 10.50 -6.84 2.97
N LEU A 227 10.73 -8.14 2.83
CA LEU A 227 12.05 -8.75 3.09
C LEU A 227 13.08 -8.33 2.05
N LEU A 228 12.69 -8.21 0.78
CA LEU A 228 13.56 -7.69 -0.29
C LEU A 228 13.95 -6.23 -0.05
N HIS A 229 13.00 -5.39 0.36
CA HIS A 229 13.24 -3.96 0.57
C HIS A 229 14.06 -3.66 1.83
N TYR A 230 13.68 -4.26 2.98
CA TYR A 230 14.32 -3.96 4.26
C TYR A 230 15.54 -4.85 4.55
N GLY A 231 15.61 -6.03 3.93
CA GLY A 231 16.63 -7.03 4.18
C GLY A 231 16.52 -7.69 5.56
N THR A 232 17.32 -8.73 5.78
CA THR A 232 17.39 -9.49 7.05
C THR A 232 18.72 -9.30 7.79
N GLN A 233 19.61 -8.42 7.32
CA GLN A 233 20.93 -8.22 7.95
C GLN A 233 20.85 -7.38 9.24
N LYS A 234 19.88 -6.47 9.32
CA LYS A 234 19.69 -5.54 10.44
C LYS A 234 18.23 -5.05 10.49
N GLY A 235 17.85 -4.41 11.59
CA GLY A 235 16.52 -3.82 11.73
C GLY A 235 15.40 -4.84 12.00
N ARG A 236 14.16 -4.52 11.58
CA ARG A 236 12.94 -5.24 12.00
C ARG A 236 12.92 -6.73 11.65
N TYR A 237 13.62 -7.13 10.59
CA TYR A 237 13.68 -8.52 10.12
C TYR A 237 14.99 -9.25 10.42
N ALA A 238 15.89 -8.66 11.22
CA ALA A 238 17.19 -9.26 11.54
C ALA A 238 17.09 -10.68 12.11
N ARG A 239 16.04 -10.95 12.90
CA ARG A 239 15.77 -12.26 13.50
C ARG A 239 15.43 -13.37 12.49
N TYR A 240 15.19 -13.03 11.23
CA TYR A 240 14.89 -13.98 10.16
C TYR A 240 16.10 -14.24 9.26
N ALA A 241 17.29 -13.73 9.61
CA ALA A 241 18.53 -14.03 8.90
C ALA A 241 18.79 -15.55 8.89
N GLY A 242 18.98 -16.12 7.70
CA GLY A 242 19.26 -17.55 7.52
C GLY A 242 18.07 -18.48 7.77
N ILE A 243 16.87 -17.94 8.01
CA ILE A 243 15.64 -18.73 8.15
C ILE A 243 15.01 -18.92 6.78
N ASP A 244 14.56 -20.13 6.47
CA ASP A 244 13.73 -20.37 5.30
C ASP A 244 12.33 -19.79 5.52
N ILE A 245 11.94 -18.84 4.68
CA ILE A 245 10.69 -18.09 4.83
C ILE A 245 9.70 -18.61 3.79
N PRO A 246 8.56 -19.21 4.20
CA PRO A 246 7.62 -19.84 3.28
C PRO A 246 7.19 -18.94 2.12
N ALA A 247 6.86 -17.68 2.40
CA ALA A 247 6.47 -16.70 1.39
C ALA A 247 7.58 -16.47 0.33
N VAL A 248 8.85 -16.42 0.74
CA VAL A 248 9.99 -16.25 -0.18
C VAL A 248 10.16 -17.51 -1.04
N GLY A 249 10.06 -18.70 -0.44
CA GLY A 249 10.14 -19.96 -1.17
C GLY A 249 9.06 -20.10 -2.26
N LYS A 250 7.80 -19.77 -1.93
CA LYS A 250 6.69 -19.79 -2.89
C LYS A 250 6.89 -18.83 -4.06
N VAL A 251 7.38 -17.62 -3.78
CA VAL A 251 7.63 -16.59 -4.78
C VAL A 251 8.84 -16.93 -5.66
N ALA A 252 9.90 -17.54 -5.10
CA ALA A 252 11.13 -17.86 -5.81
C ALA A 252 11.04 -19.14 -6.68
N ASN A 253 10.14 -20.07 -6.36
CA ASN A 253 10.05 -21.39 -7.01
C ASN A 253 9.53 -21.40 -8.46
N THR A 254 9.30 -20.24 -9.09
CA THR A 254 8.72 -20.14 -10.46
C THR A 254 9.73 -19.96 -11.59
N GLY A 255 11.04 -19.99 -11.31
CA GLY A 255 12.07 -19.85 -12.34
C GLY A 255 12.17 -18.44 -12.96
N HIS A 256 11.31 -17.50 -12.55
CA HIS A 256 11.49 -16.08 -12.80
C HIS A 256 12.50 -15.54 -11.79
N ARG A 257 13.57 -14.90 -12.29
CA ARG A 257 14.56 -14.28 -11.42
C ARG A 257 13.85 -13.22 -10.60
N VAL A 258 13.74 -13.43 -9.29
CA VAL A 258 13.38 -12.43 -8.25
C VAL A 258 14.26 -11.15 -8.34
N ASN A 259 15.29 -11.17 -9.19
CA ASN A 259 16.19 -10.09 -9.55
C ASN A 259 15.79 -9.28 -10.81
N ASP A 260 14.51 -9.21 -11.23
CA ASP A 260 14.10 -8.14 -12.16
C ASP A 260 14.06 -6.77 -11.44
N GLN A 261 15.23 -6.37 -10.94
CA GLN A 261 15.49 -5.09 -10.32
C GLN A 261 15.20 -3.96 -11.31
N ASN A 262 15.33 -4.21 -12.63
CA ASN A 262 15.02 -3.24 -13.66
C ASN A 262 13.51 -2.95 -13.74
N GLY A 263 12.66 -3.97 -13.81
CA GLY A 263 11.20 -3.82 -13.79
C GLY A 263 10.68 -3.14 -12.52
N ALA A 264 11.18 -3.56 -11.35
CA ALA A 264 10.83 -2.94 -10.08
C ALA A 264 11.28 -1.47 -10.02
N GLN A 265 12.49 -1.16 -10.49
CA GLN A 265 13.02 0.21 -10.48
C GLN A 265 12.28 1.13 -11.46
N LEU A 266 11.92 0.62 -12.64
CA LEU A 266 11.07 1.32 -13.61
C LEU A 266 9.69 1.65 -13.00
N ARG A 267 9.08 0.72 -12.27
CA ARG A 267 7.82 0.98 -11.57
C ARG A 267 7.99 1.91 -10.37
N VAL A 268 9.11 1.84 -9.63
CA VAL A 268 9.43 2.83 -8.58
C VAL A 268 9.55 4.23 -9.18
N GLU A 269 10.20 4.40 -10.32
CA GLU A 269 10.29 5.69 -11.01
C GLU A 269 8.89 6.22 -11.37
N LEU A 270 8.02 5.37 -11.95
CA LEU A 270 6.64 5.72 -12.26
C LEU A 270 5.85 6.15 -11.01
N MET A 271 6.04 5.45 -9.90
CA MET A 271 5.38 5.75 -8.63
C MET A 271 5.99 6.98 -7.92
N GLN A 272 7.28 7.25 -8.07
CA GLN A 272 7.92 8.49 -7.60
C GLN A 272 7.37 9.70 -8.36
N VAL A 273 7.01 9.56 -9.65
CA VAL A 273 6.31 10.60 -10.39
C VAL A 273 4.97 10.97 -9.74
N LEU A 274 4.23 9.99 -9.20
CA LEU A 274 2.96 10.22 -8.48
C LEU A 274 3.14 11.00 -7.18
N VAL A 275 4.21 10.73 -6.45
CA VAL A 275 4.47 11.30 -5.11
C VAL A 275 5.19 12.65 -5.16
N SER A 276 5.95 12.90 -6.23
CA SER A 276 6.65 14.18 -6.46
C SER A 276 5.68 15.27 -6.94
N GLY A 277 4.92 15.82 -6.01
CA GLY A 277 4.13 17.05 -6.18
C GLY A 277 4.63 18.14 -5.25
#